data_AF-A0A3D1M5X5-F1
#
_entry.id   AF-A0A3D1M5X5-F1
#
_cell.length_a   1.000
_cell.length_b   1.000
_cell.length_c   1.000
_cell.angle_alpha   90.00
_cell.angle_beta   90.00
_cell.angle_gamma   90.00
#
_symmetry.space_group_name_H-M   'P 1'
#
loop_
_entity.id
_entity.type
_entity.pdbx_description
1 polymer ?
#
loop_
_entity_poly.entity_id
_entity_poly.type
_entity_poly.pdbx_seq_one_letter_code
_entity_poly.pdbx_strand_id
1 'polypeptide(L)'
;MCPFSTSLYCSWGTKKFFPDFLVLNTRTRKEYYWEHYGKMDDPQYASRSVWKINTYSSYGYIIGHPMIYTFEAKNYPLSMSQVLYLIEKYLK
;
A
#
# COMPACT_ATOMS: atom_id res chain seq x y z
N MET A 1 -12.91 8.30 4.84
CA MET A 1 -13.16 7.70 3.51
C MET A 1 -12.69 8.68 2.44
N CYS A 2 -11.93 8.24 1.43
CA CYS A 2 -11.51 9.09 0.31
C CYS A 2 -12.79 9.53 -0.43
N PRO A 3 -13.14 10.83 -0.47
CA PRO A 3 -14.44 11.25 -0.99
C PRO A 3 -14.53 11.10 -2.52
N PHE A 4 -13.42 10.86 -3.22
CA PHE A 4 -13.38 10.71 -4.67
C PHE A 4 -12.38 9.62 -5.08
N SER A 5 -12.86 8.38 -5.14
CA SER A 5 -12.16 7.26 -5.76
C SER A 5 -12.56 7.22 -7.23
N THR A 6 -11.65 7.61 -8.13
CA THR A 6 -11.74 7.19 -9.54
C THR A 6 -10.68 6.12 -9.74
N SER A 7 -10.91 5.19 -10.66
CA SER A 7 -10.33 3.82 -10.74
C SER A 7 -8.81 3.66 -10.69
N LEU A 8 -8.01 4.72 -10.55
CA LEU A 8 -6.55 4.69 -10.57
C LEU A 8 -5.86 5.61 -9.56
N TYR A 9 -6.58 6.43 -8.79
CA TYR A 9 -5.97 7.31 -7.78
C TYR A 9 -6.94 7.78 -6.71
N CYS A 10 -6.40 8.03 -5.52
CA CYS A 10 -7.13 8.63 -4.42
C CYS A 10 -6.57 10.04 -4.14
N SER A 11 -7.47 11.02 -4.02
CA SER A 11 -7.14 12.43 -3.87
C SER A 11 -7.38 12.91 -2.43
N TRP A 12 -6.39 13.57 -1.85
CA TRP A 12 -6.41 14.15 -0.50
C TRP A 12 -6.09 15.64 -0.56
N GLY A 13 -7.12 16.49 -0.57
CA GLY A 13 -6.92 17.92 -0.78
C GLY A 13 -6.19 18.18 -2.10
N THR A 14 -4.96 18.70 -2.06
CA THR A 14 -4.11 18.94 -3.24
C THR A 14 -3.19 17.77 -3.60
N LYS A 15 -3.03 16.76 -2.74
CA LYS A 15 -2.12 15.63 -2.98
C LYS A 15 -2.85 14.43 -3.55
N LYS A 16 -2.39 13.93 -4.69
CA LYS A 16 -2.85 12.67 -5.30
C LYS A 16 -1.90 11.55 -4.93
N PHE A 17 -2.44 10.40 -4.54
CA PHE A 17 -1.68 9.18 -4.33
C PHE A 17 -2.12 8.10 -5.32
N PHE A 18 -1.13 7.40 -5.87
CA PHE A 18 -1.26 6.34 -6.85
C PHE A 18 -0.64 5.08 -6.25
N PRO A 19 -1.45 4.19 -5.66
CA PRO A 19 -0.96 2.89 -5.23
C PRO A 19 -0.62 2.02 -6.43
N ASP A 20 0.30 1.08 -6.25
CA ASP A 20 0.64 0.12 -7.30
C ASP A 20 -0.60 -0.71 -7.72
N PHE A 21 -1.41 -1.14 -6.75
CA PHE A 21 -2.66 -1.85 -7.03
C PHE A 21 -3.83 -1.36 -6.17
N LEU A 22 -5.02 -1.39 -6.78
CA LEU A 22 -6.31 -1.34 -6.10
C LEU A 22 -6.95 -2.73 -6.18
N VAL A 23 -7.19 -3.34 -5.03
CA VAL A 23 -7.67 -4.71 -4.94
C VAL A 23 -8.98 -4.76 -4.16
N LEU A 24 -9.99 -5.42 -4.73
CA LEU A 24 -11.28 -5.63 -4.08
C LEU A 24 -11.32 -7.04 -3.48
N ASN A 25 -11.50 -7.14 -2.16
CA ASN A 25 -11.94 -8.40 -1.56
C ASN A 25 -13.42 -8.59 -1.94
N THR A 26 -13.70 -9.50 -2.87
CA THR A 26 -15.04 -9.74 -3.42
C THR A 26 -16.02 -10.29 -2.38
N ARG A 27 -15.51 -11.01 -1.38
CA ARG A 27 -16.29 -11.61 -0.29
C ARG A 27 -16.77 -10.55 0.70
N THR A 28 -15.86 -9.69 1.17
CA THR A 28 -16.20 -8.65 2.15
C THR A 28 -16.62 -7.32 1.52
N ARG A 29 -16.49 -7.21 0.19
CA ARG A 29 -16.70 -5.97 -0.59
C ARG A 29 -15.83 -4.80 -0.09
N LYS A 30 -14.66 -5.11 0.48
CA LYS A 30 -13.70 -4.11 0.98
C LYS A 30 -12.61 -3.88 -0.05
N GLU A 31 -12.33 -2.61 -0.31
CA GLU A 31 -11.22 -2.20 -1.16
C GLU A 31 -9.94 -2.09 -0.33
N TYR A 32 -8.83 -2.50 -0.93
CA TYR A 32 -7.49 -2.42 -0.41
C TYR A 32 -6.59 -1.74 -1.42
N TYR A 33 -5.75 -0.83 -0.95
CA TYR A 33 -4.67 -0.24 -1.72
C TYR A 33 -3.39 -1.00 -1.36
N TRP A 34 -2.72 -1.54 -2.37
CA TRP A 34 -1.47 -2.27 -2.19
C TRP A 34 -0.33 -1.46 -2.80
N GLU A 35 0.62 -1.04 -1.96
CA GLU A 35 1.86 -0.35 -2.38
C GLU A 35 3.08 -1.22 -2.07
N HIS A 36 4.00 -1.30 -3.03
CA HIS A 36 5.25 -2.02 -2.96
C HIS A 36 6.45 -1.07 -2.94
N TYR A 37 7.26 -1.18 -1.90
CA TYR A 37 8.47 -0.40 -1.70
C TYR A 37 9.71 -1.19 -2.14
N GLY A 38 10.09 -0.99 -3.41
CA GLY A 38 11.10 -1.77 -4.16
C GLY A 38 12.58 -1.55 -3.82
N LYS A 39 12.92 -0.49 -3.08
CA LYS A 39 14.31 0.02 -2.98
C LYS A 39 14.68 0.45 -1.57
N MET A 40 14.31 -0.36 -0.57
CA MET A 40 14.52 0.01 0.83
C MET A 40 15.99 0.01 1.28
N ASP A 41 16.91 -0.46 0.45
CA ASP A 41 18.37 -0.33 0.63
C ASP A 41 18.91 1.05 0.26
N ASP A 42 18.19 1.83 -0.56
CA ASP A 42 18.56 3.22 -0.87
C ASP A 42 18.10 4.15 0.27
N PRO A 43 19.01 4.83 1.00
CA PRO A 43 18.63 5.62 2.17
C PRO A 43 17.68 6.78 1.85
N GLN A 44 17.84 7.42 0.69
CA GLN A 44 16.98 8.52 0.27
C GLN A 44 15.58 8.02 -0.08
N TYR A 45 15.47 6.87 -0.76
CA TYR A 45 14.21 6.21 -1.07
C TYR A 45 13.53 5.76 0.21
N ALA A 46 14.23 5.07 1.11
CA ALA A 46 13.70 4.59 2.38
C ALA A 46 13.11 5.74 3.20
N SER A 47 13.82 6.86 3.33
CA SER A 47 13.34 8.06 4.04
C SER A 47 12.05 8.63 3.42
N ARG A 48 11.99 8.73 2.08
CA ARG A 48 10.77 9.17 1.37
C ARG A 48 9.61 8.19 1.54
N SER A 49 9.89 6.88 1.54
CA SER A 49 8.90 5.82 1.74
C SER A 49 8.31 5.86 3.14
N VAL A 50 9.14 6.04 4.17
CA VAL A 50 8.68 6.23 5.56
C VAL A 50 7.82 7.49 5.67
N TRP A 51 8.25 8.61 5.06
CA TRP A 51 7.45 9.84 5.04
C TRP A 51 6.08 9.63 4.37
N LYS A 52 6.04 8.90 3.24
CA LYS A 52 4.78 8.52 2.57
C LYS A 52 3.88 7.71 3.50
N ILE A 53 4.40 6.64 4.13
CA ILE A 53 3.64 5.77 5.04
C ILE A 53 3.07 6.57 6.21
N ASN A 54 3.88 7.41 6.85
CA ASN A 54 3.42 8.26 7.95
C ASN A 54 2.35 9.25 7.51
N THR A 55 2.51 9.83 6.32
CA THR A 55 1.51 10.72 5.73
C THR A 55 0.20 9.96 5.52
N TYR A 56 0.23 8.77 4.92
CA TYR A 56 -0.95 7.92 4.73
C TYR A 56 -1.61 7.57 6.06
N SER A 57 -0.83 7.12 7.05
CA SER A 57 -1.35 6.78 8.38
C SER A 57 -2.03 7.97 9.05
N SER A 58 -1.50 9.19 8.91
CA SER A 58 -2.12 10.42 9.45
C SER A 58 -3.49 10.74 8.84
N TYR A 59 -3.77 10.23 7.64
CA TYR A 59 -5.07 10.35 6.97
C TYR A 59 -5.99 9.13 7.17
N GLY A 60 -5.62 8.21 8.08
CA GLY A 60 -6.40 7.01 8.38
C GLY A 60 -6.14 5.82 7.43
N TYR A 61 -5.11 5.90 6.59
CA TYR A 61 -4.65 4.79 5.75
C TYR A 61 -3.70 3.92 6.56
N ILE A 62 -4.28 3.10 7.43
CA ILE A 62 -3.54 2.23 8.31
C ILE A 62 -3.23 0.89 7.66
N ILE A 63 -2.15 0.28 8.11
CA ILE A 63 -1.77 -1.09 7.73
C ILE A 63 -2.90 -2.04 8.12
N GLY A 64 -3.25 -2.93 7.20
CA GLY A 64 -4.24 -3.98 7.41
C GLY A 64 -5.63 -3.63 6.91
N HIS A 65 -6.03 -2.35 6.90
CA HIS A 65 -7.15 -1.85 6.09
C HIS A 65 -7.23 -0.30 6.17
N PRO A 66 -7.27 0.44 5.05
CA PRO A 66 -7.35 -0.06 3.67
C PRO A 66 -5.99 -0.36 3.02
N MET A 67 -4.85 -0.27 3.72
CA MET A 67 -3.52 -0.43 3.10
C MET A 67 -2.91 -1.83 3.29
N ILE A 68 -2.28 -2.33 2.24
CA ILE A 68 -1.34 -3.45 2.24
C ILE A 68 0.01 -2.90 1.76
N TYR A 69 1.08 -3.17 2.52
CA TYR A 69 2.43 -2.76 2.15
C TYR A 69 3.33 -3.98 1.98
N THR A 70 4.13 -3.99 0.91
CA THR A 70 5.24 -4.92 0.73
C THR A 70 6.54 -4.14 0.61
N PHE A 71 7.62 -4.73 1.08
CA PHE A 71 8.93 -4.10 1.08
C PHE A 71 9.95 -5.08 0.51
N GLU A 72 10.89 -4.57 -0.25
CA GLU A 72 12.08 -5.31 -0.64
C GLU A 72 13.31 -4.41 -0.56
N ALA A 73 14.45 -5.07 -0.42
CA ALA A 73 15.77 -4.49 -0.50
C ALA A 73 16.66 -5.46 -1.27
N LYS A 74 17.77 -4.97 -1.82
CA LYS A 74 18.72 -5.78 -2.61
C LYS A 74 19.04 -7.17 -2.03
N ASN A 75 19.24 -7.28 -0.71
CA ASN A 75 19.58 -8.54 -0.04
C ASN A 75 18.36 -9.26 0.58
N TYR A 76 17.18 -8.64 0.54
CA TYR A 76 15.93 -9.14 1.12
C TYR A 76 14.80 -8.97 0.08
N PRO A 77 14.80 -9.77 -0.99
CA PRO A 77 13.78 -9.68 -2.04
C PRO A 77 12.41 -10.09 -1.51
N LEU A 78 11.35 -9.51 -2.07
CA LEU A 78 9.98 -9.93 -1.78
C LEU A 78 9.77 -11.36 -2.30
N SER A 79 9.43 -12.28 -1.40
CA SER A 79 9.17 -13.67 -1.76
C SER A 79 7.70 -13.91 -2.11
N MET A 80 7.46 -14.85 -3.03
CA MET A 80 6.09 -15.26 -3.39
C MET A 80 5.29 -15.76 -2.18
N SER A 81 5.96 -16.42 -1.21
CA SER A 81 5.32 -16.88 0.03
C SER A 81 4.78 -15.72 0.87
N GLN A 82 5.49 -14.58 0.93
CA GLN A 82 4.99 -13.38 1.62
C GLN A 82 3.78 -12.79 0.91
N VAL A 83 3.80 -12.74 -0.42
CA VAL A 83 2.67 -12.26 -1.24
C VAL A 83 1.43 -13.14 -1.01
N LEU A 84 1.59 -14.47 -1.10
CA LEU A 84 0.50 -15.41 -0.85
C LEU A 84 -0.08 -15.26 0.55
N TYR A 85 0.76 -15.14 1.59
CA TYR A 85 0.31 -14.91 2.96
C TYR A 85 -0.55 -13.64 3.08
N LEU A 86 -0.17 -12.53 2.43
CA LEU A 86 -0.94 -11.29 2.45
C LEU A 86 -2.30 -11.45 1.74
N ILE A 87 -2.33 -12.15 0.60
CA ILE A 87 -3.57 -12.48 -0.11
C ILE A 87 -4.48 -13.30 0.80
N GLU A 88 -3.96 -14.33 1.46
CA GLU A 88 -4.75 -15.16 2.37
C GLU A 88 -5.28 -14.38 3.58
N LYS A 89 -4.47 -13.45 4.09
CA LYS A 89 -4.83 -12.66 5.28
C LYS A 89 -5.90 -11.61 5.00
N TYR A 90 -5.82 -10.91 3.87
CA TYR A 90 -6.64 -9.71 3.61
C TYR A 90 -7.69 -9.90 2.50
N LEU A 91 -7.47 -10.83 1.57
CA LEU A 91 -8.26 -10.96 0.34
C LEU A 91 -9.06 -12.26 0.24
N LYS A 92 -8.81 -13.25 1.10
CA LYS A 92 -9.67 -14.43 1.22
C LYS A 92 -10.89 -14.19 2.10
#